data_AF-A0A924BRM7-F1
#
_entry.id   AF-A0A924BRM7-F1
#
_cell.length_a   1.000
_cell.length_b   1.000
_cell.length_c   1.000
_cell.angle_alpha   90.00
_cell.angle_beta   90.00
_cell.angle_gamma   90.00
#
_symmetry.space_group_name_H-M   'P 1'
#
loop_
_entity.id
_entity.type
_entity.pdbx_description
1 polymer ?
#
loop_
_entity_poly.entity_id
_entity_poly.type
_entity_poly.pdbx_seq_one_letter_code
_entity_poly.pdbx_strand_id
1 'polypeptide(L)'
;MRVISTEIDSLTRLITKFYRFGKSDVQTAVDASPYGVDGNPIKDMTAVYMQTGTKGKTVLVGYLNKNRLAAPGELRLFATDASGAEQTFIWLKGDGTMNLAGDADNIVRYSPLNEELSDFKTAIQQQLVLIASGIAAGGGSYSPGTLMLDLTDAKVVEVKTTGP
;
A
#
# COMPACT_ATOMS: atom_id res chain seq x y z
N MET A 1 3.15 18.36 22.99
CA MET A 1 4.03 17.25 23.38
C MET A 1 4.70 16.67 22.14
N ARG A 2 6.03 16.59 22.09
CA ARG A 2 6.75 16.18 20.86
C ARG A 2 7.50 14.87 21.04
N VAL A 3 7.38 13.97 20.06
CA VAL A 3 8.11 12.70 20.01
C VAL A 3 9.62 12.96 19.85
N ILE A 4 10.42 12.24 20.64
CA ILE A 4 11.88 12.27 20.62
C ILE A 4 12.40 11.02 19.92
N SER A 5 11.91 9.86 20.36
CA SER A 5 12.29 8.54 19.86
C SER A 5 11.23 7.51 20.25
N THR A 6 11.30 6.35 19.61
CA THR A 6 10.50 5.17 19.95
C THR A 6 11.39 3.94 20.10
N GLU A 7 10.93 2.96 20.89
CA GLU A 7 11.55 1.64 21.04
C GLU A 7 10.48 0.57 21.21
N ILE A 8 10.78 -0.67 20.82
CA ILE A 8 9.93 -1.83 21.11
C ILE A 8 10.52 -2.54 22.33
N ASP A 9 9.73 -2.72 23.38
CA ASP A 9 10.18 -3.40 24.60
C ASP A 9 10.13 -4.93 24.48
N SER A 10 10.58 -5.63 25.53
CA SER A 10 10.59 -7.10 25.58
C SER A 10 9.20 -7.75 25.55
N LEU A 11 8.14 -6.96 25.77
CA LEU A 11 6.75 -7.39 25.67
C LEU A 11 6.12 -6.97 24.34
N THR A 12 6.95 -6.62 23.35
CA THR A 12 6.58 -6.18 22.00
C THR A 12 5.66 -4.96 21.97
N ARG A 13 5.75 -4.10 22.99
CA ARG A 13 4.98 -2.85 23.06
C ARG A 13 5.81 -1.70 22.53
N LEU A 14 5.17 -0.79 21.79
CA LEU A 14 5.79 0.46 21.37
C LEU A 14 5.84 1.43 22.55
N ILE A 15 7.05 1.82 22.94
CA ILE A 15 7.35 2.79 23.98
C ILE A 15 7.84 4.07 23.31
N THR A 16 7.16 5.18 23.59
CA THR A 16 7.47 6.48 23.00
C THR A 16 8.04 7.41 24.06
N LYS A 17 9.19 8.02 23.75
CA LYS A 17 9.82 9.08 24.56
C LYS A 17 9.42 10.45 23.99
N PHE A 18 8.99 11.37 24.85
CA PHE A 18 8.46 12.66 24.40
C PHE A 18 8.67 13.80 25.41
N TYR A 19 8.58 15.04 24.91
CA TYR A 19 8.55 16.25 25.74
C TYR A 19 7.13 16.62 26.14
N ARG A 20 6.78 16.57 27.42
CA ARG A 20 5.44 16.93 27.90
C ARG A 20 5.28 18.44 28.09
N PHE A 21 5.96 19.03 29.07
CA PHE A 21 5.96 20.47 29.33
C PHE A 21 7.32 21.12 29.03
N GLY A 22 7.62 21.26 27.73
CA GLY A 22 8.87 21.87 27.27
C GLY A 22 10.04 20.90 27.20
N LYS A 23 11.21 21.40 26.79
CA LYS A 23 12.38 20.57 26.42
C LYS A 23 13.04 19.84 27.59
N SER A 24 12.76 20.23 28.83
CA SER A 24 13.35 19.64 30.03
C SER A 24 12.48 18.55 30.67
N ASP A 25 11.20 18.45 30.28
CA ASP A 25 10.25 17.47 30.83
C ASP A 25 10.11 16.29 29.86
N VAL A 26 11.05 15.35 29.99
CA VAL A 26 11.11 14.11 29.20
C VAL A 26 10.34 13.01 29.92
N GLN A 27 9.40 12.39 29.20
CA GLN A 27 8.56 11.31 29.71
C GLN A 27 8.57 10.13 28.74
N THR A 28 8.17 8.95 29.24
CA THR A 28 7.92 7.76 28.44
C THR A 28 6.51 7.24 28.70
N ALA A 29 5.85 6.76 27.66
CA ALA A 29 4.56 6.10 27.77
C ALA A 29 4.44 4.99 26.73
N VAL A 30 3.52 4.06 27.01
CA VAL A 30 3.13 3.02 26.05
C VAL A 30 2.16 3.64 25.04
N ASP A 31 2.34 3.29 23.76
CA ASP A 31 1.41 3.62 22.69
C ASP A 31 0.23 2.66 22.68
N ALA A 32 -0.97 3.22 22.70
CA ALA A 32 -2.21 2.53 22.51
C ALA A 32 -2.71 2.83 21.08
N SER A 33 -2.45 1.90 20.16
CA SER A 33 -3.06 1.92 18.83
C SER A 33 -4.33 1.06 18.82
N PRO A 34 -5.30 1.34 17.92
CA PRO A 34 -6.38 0.41 17.64
C PRO A 34 -5.83 -0.96 17.22
N TYR A 35 -6.51 -2.03 17.61
CA TYR A 35 -6.15 -3.39 17.19
C TYR A 35 -6.17 -3.49 15.65
N GLY A 36 -5.09 -4.01 15.07
CA GLY A 36 -4.90 -4.09 13.61
C GLY A 36 -4.25 -2.85 12.98
N VAL A 37 -3.96 -1.80 13.76
CA VAL A 37 -3.18 -0.63 13.31
C VAL A 37 -1.82 -0.68 14.01
N ASP A 38 -0.78 -0.99 13.23
CA ASP A 38 0.61 -0.99 13.69
C ASP A 38 1.38 0.12 12.98
N GLY A 39 1.64 1.20 13.71
CA GLY A 39 2.29 2.39 13.20
C GLY A 39 3.30 2.93 14.19
N ASN A 40 4.46 3.33 13.69
CA ASN A 40 5.53 3.92 14.50
C ASN A 40 5.65 5.41 14.16
N PRO A 41 5.42 6.34 15.11
CA PRO A 41 5.51 7.76 14.84
C PRO A 41 6.95 8.18 14.52
N ILE A 42 7.07 9.18 13.65
CA ILE A 42 8.37 9.82 13.39
C ILE A 42 8.70 10.85 14.49
N LYS A 43 9.97 11.24 14.55
CA LYS A 43 10.44 12.30 15.43
C LYS A 43 9.65 13.60 15.21
N ASP A 44 9.49 14.37 16.29
CA ASP A 44 8.80 15.66 16.30
C ASP A 44 7.29 15.62 16.00
N MET A 45 6.67 14.44 15.84
CA MET A 45 5.21 14.34 15.83
C MET A 45 4.61 14.86 17.13
N THR A 46 3.42 15.46 17.04
CA THR A 46 2.70 15.91 18.24
C THR A 46 1.85 14.77 18.78
N ALA A 47 2.27 14.20 19.90
CA ALA A 47 1.57 13.11 20.54
C ALA A 47 0.36 13.60 21.34
N VAL A 48 -0.72 12.82 21.31
CA VAL A 48 -1.91 12.97 22.16
C VAL A 48 -1.85 11.90 23.24
N TYR A 49 -2.01 12.30 24.50
CA TYR A 49 -1.96 11.38 25.62
C TYR A 49 -3.22 11.47 26.48
N MET A 50 -3.49 10.39 27.20
CA MET A 50 -4.52 10.33 28.22
C MET A 50 -3.94 9.87 29.56
N GLN A 51 -4.53 10.35 30.65
CA GLN A 51 -4.26 9.79 31.97
C GLN A 51 -4.99 8.45 32.11
N THR A 52 -4.36 7.48 32.76
CA THR A 52 -5.05 6.24 33.11
C THR A 52 -5.70 6.36 34.49
N GLY A 53 -6.48 5.35 34.89
CA GLY A 53 -6.99 5.25 36.27
C GLY A 53 -5.88 5.17 37.32
N THR A 54 -4.64 4.86 36.91
CA THR A 54 -3.47 4.83 37.79
C THR A 54 -2.79 6.19 37.79
N LYS A 55 -2.75 6.85 38.96
CA LYS A 55 -2.10 8.14 39.12
C LYS A 55 -0.65 8.11 38.64
N GLY A 56 -0.28 9.10 37.81
CA GLY A 56 1.08 9.22 37.27
C GLY A 56 1.39 8.31 36.08
N LYS A 57 0.43 7.51 35.61
CA LYS A 57 0.56 6.74 34.37
C LYS A 57 -0.25 7.39 33.27
N THR A 58 0.40 7.55 32.12
CA THR A 58 -0.21 8.05 30.89
C THR A 58 -0.01 7.05 29.77
N VAL A 59 -0.90 7.08 28.79
CA VAL A 59 -0.80 6.32 27.55
C VAL A 59 -0.88 7.28 26.37
N LEU A 60 -0.16 7.00 25.29
CA LEU A 60 -0.33 7.73 24.04
C LEU A 60 -1.46 7.10 23.26
N VAL A 61 -2.39 7.91 22.74
CA VAL A 61 -3.59 7.41 22.05
C VAL A 61 -3.65 7.85 20.60
N GLY A 62 -2.57 8.48 20.13
CA GLY A 62 -2.42 8.89 18.75
C GLY A 62 -1.52 10.11 18.59
N TYR A 63 -1.47 10.58 17.35
CA TYR A 63 -0.60 11.66 16.94
C TYR A 63 -1.38 12.64 16.05
N LEU A 64 -1.13 13.93 16.20
CA LEU A 64 -1.68 14.92 15.29
C LEU A 64 -0.96 14.82 13.95
N ASN A 65 -1.70 14.39 12.93
CA ASN A 65 -1.21 14.38 11.56
C ASN A 65 -0.95 15.81 11.08
N LYS A 66 0.28 16.11 10.69
CA LYS A 66 0.73 17.41 10.16
C LYS A 66 0.48 17.59 8.67
N ASN A 67 0.39 16.49 7.92
CA ASN A 67 0.31 16.46 6.46
C ASN A 67 -1.01 15.82 6.01
N ARG A 68 -2.13 16.45 6.37
CA ARG A 68 -3.46 15.92 6.06
C ARG A 68 -3.87 16.29 4.65
N LEU A 69 -4.02 15.29 3.79
CA LEU A 69 -4.43 15.47 2.39
C LEU A 69 -5.87 15.02 2.11
N ALA A 70 -6.42 14.13 2.94
CA ALA A 70 -7.78 13.60 2.77
C ALA A 70 -8.84 14.72 2.92
N ALA A 71 -9.72 14.83 1.92
CA ALA A 71 -10.88 15.71 1.95
C ALA A 71 -12.01 15.12 2.84
N PRO A 72 -13.07 15.89 3.17
CA PRO A 72 -14.24 15.35 3.87
C PRO A 72 -14.82 14.12 3.15
N GLY A 73 -15.05 13.04 3.89
CA GLY A 73 -15.54 11.76 3.36
C GLY A 73 -14.45 10.82 2.84
N GLU A 74 -13.19 11.24 2.81
CA GLU A 74 -12.07 10.41 2.37
C GLU A 74 -11.36 9.72 3.54
N LEU A 75 -10.78 8.55 3.28
CA LEU A 75 -9.89 7.86 4.21
C LEU A 75 -8.55 7.61 3.53
N ARG A 76 -7.47 7.94 4.25
CA ARG A 76 -6.12 7.77 3.74
C ARG A 76 -5.22 7.12 4.77
N LEU A 77 -4.62 6.00 4.40
CA LEU A 77 -3.60 5.27 5.14
C LEU A 77 -2.30 5.39 4.37
N PHE A 78 -1.19 5.66 5.04
CA PHE A 78 0.08 5.92 4.37
C PHE A 78 1.27 5.54 5.24
N ALA A 79 2.38 5.23 4.58
CA ALA A 79 3.67 5.02 5.21
C ALA A 79 4.62 6.15 4.81
N THR A 80 5.49 6.56 5.73
CA THR A 80 6.54 7.55 5.48
C THR A 80 7.91 6.98 5.82
N ASP A 81 8.95 7.59 5.28
CA ASP A 81 10.30 7.41 5.79
C ASP A 81 10.51 8.12 7.15
N ALA A 82 11.72 8.04 7.71
CA ALA A 82 12.08 8.68 8.97
C ALA A 82 12.03 10.22 8.93
N SER A 83 12.06 10.82 7.74
CA SER A 83 11.94 12.26 7.53
C SER A 83 10.48 12.71 7.38
N GLY A 84 9.54 11.78 7.31
CA GLY A 84 8.13 12.04 7.06
C GLY A 84 7.76 12.20 5.59
N ALA A 85 8.68 11.87 4.67
CA ALA A 85 8.36 11.80 3.25
C ALA A 85 7.59 10.52 2.96
N GLU A 86 6.44 10.66 2.30
CA GLU A 86 5.58 9.53 1.99
C GLU A 86 6.25 8.54 1.04
N GLN A 87 6.09 7.25 1.33
CA GLN A 87 6.63 6.14 0.53
C GLN A 87 5.53 5.41 -0.23
N THR A 88 4.37 5.21 0.40
CA THR A 88 3.22 4.55 -0.22
C THR A 88 1.95 4.89 0.54
N PHE A 89 0.79 4.70 -0.09
CA PHE A 89 -0.51 4.97 0.51
C PHE A 89 -1.64 4.12 -0.08
N ILE A 90 -2.70 4.00 0.71
CA ILE A 90 -4.04 3.60 0.29
C ILE A 90 -4.95 4.81 0.51
N TRP A 91 -5.66 5.25 -0.51
CA TRP A 91 -6.56 6.40 -0.41
C TRP A 91 -7.93 6.07 -0.98
N LEU A 92 -8.91 6.00 -0.09
CA LEU A 92 -10.32 5.90 -0.43
C LEU A 92 -10.85 7.29 -0.70
N LYS A 93 -11.22 7.56 -1.96
CA LYS A 93 -11.68 8.86 -2.42
C LYS A 93 -13.19 9.00 -2.24
N GLY A 94 -13.65 10.24 -2.07
CA GLY A 94 -15.08 10.53 -1.85
C GLY A 94 -15.95 10.31 -3.09
N ASP A 95 -15.33 10.14 -4.26
CA ASP A 95 -15.98 9.84 -5.54
C ASP A 95 -16.16 8.34 -5.81
N GLY A 96 -15.80 7.48 -4.84
CA GLY A 96 -15.90 6.03 -4.95
C GLY A 96 -14.68 5.35 -5.57
N THR A 97 -13.64 6.10 -5.94
CA THR A 97 -12.38 5.55 -6.42
C THR A 97 -11.41 5.22 -5.27
N MET A 98 -10.40 4.39 -5.57
CA MET A 98 -9.32 4.07 -4.64
C MET A 98 -7.98 4.20 -5.35
N ASN A 99 -7.05 4.93 -4.74
CA ASN A 99 -5.66 4.96 -5.16
C ASN A 99 -4.86 3.98 -4.29
N LEU A 100 -4.08 3.11 -4.93
CA LEU A 100 -3.14 2.23 -4.26
C LEU A 100 -1.73 2.51 -4.79
N ALA A 101 -0.84 2.95 -3.89
CA ALA A 101 0.56 3.24 -4.20
C ALA A 101 0.79 4.30 -5.30
N GLY A 102 -0.20 5.12 -5.65
CA GLY A 102 -0.06 6.21 -6.62
C GLY A 102 -1.35 6.51 -7.37
N ASP A 103 -1.25 7.41 -8.35
CA ASP A 103 -2.30 7.80 -9.31
C ASP A 103 -1.92 7.52 -10.78
N ALA A 104 -0.67 7.14 -11.05
CA ALA A 104 -0.16 6.87 -12.39
C ALA A 104 -0.40 5.42 -12.84
N ASP A 105 -0.23 4.45 -11.94
CA ASP A 105 -0.34 3.03 -12.24
C ASP A 105 -1.63 2.46 -11.63
N ASN A 106 -2.53 1.99 -12.48
CA ASN A 106 -3.77 1.35 -12.05
C ASN A 106 -3.53 -0.13 -11.78
N ILE A 107 -4.06 -0.65 -10.67
CA ILE A 107 -4.18 -2.10 -10.51
C ILE A 107 -5.12 -2.61 -11.60
N VAL A 108 -4.58 -3.36 -12.56
CA VAL A 108 -5.40 -4.04 -13.56
C VAL A 108 -5.90 -5.35 -12.96
N ARG A 109 -7.19 -5.62 -13.12
CA ARG A 109 -7.75 -6.92 -12.71
C ARG A 109 -7.08 -8.01 -13.54
N TYR A 110 -6.38 -8.93 -12.86
CA TYR A 110 -5.68 -10.04 -13.51
C TYR A 110 -6.61 -10.87 -14.41
N SER A 111 -7.81 -11.24 -13.92
CA SER A 111 -8.66 -12.20 -14.64
C SER A 111 -9.14 -11.66 -16.00
N PRO A 112 -9.76 -10.47 -16.11
CA PRO A 112 -10.15 -9.92 -17.41
C PRO A 112 -8.95 -9.63 -18.32
N LEU A 113 -7.83 -9.16 -17.77
CA LEU A 113 -6.62 -8.89 -18.57
C LEU A 113 -6.04 -10.18 -19.15
N ASN A 114 -5.97 -11.25 -18.36
CA ASN A 114 -5.46 -12.54 -18.79
C ASN A 114 -6.38 -13.20 -19.85
N GLU A 115 -7.69 -13.00 -19.74
CA GLU A 115 -8.67 -13.45 -20.74
C GLU A 115 -8.43 -12.74 -22.08
N GLU A 116 -8.43 -11.40 -22.10
CA GLU A 116 -8.19 -10.60 -23.31
C GLU A 116 -6.81 -10.87 -23.92
N LEU A 117 -5.76 -11.06 -23.11
CA LEU A 117 -4.43 -11.41 -23.62
C LEU A 117 -4.37 -12.83 -24.19
N SER A 118 -5.11 -13.77 -23.62
CA SER A 118 -5.22 -15.13 -24.16
C SER A 118 -5.92 -15.13 -25.52
N ASP A 119 -6.96 -14.31 -25.68
CA ASP A 119 -7.67 -14.13 -26.94
C ASP A 119 -6.79 -13.44 -27.99
N PHE A 120 -6.08 -12.38 -27.59
CA PHE A 120 -5.11 -11.71 -28.44
C PHE A 120 -4.00 -12.65 -28.92
N LYS A 121 -3.45 -13.47 -28.02
CA LYS A 121 -2.47 -14.52 -28.37
C LYS A 121 -3.03 -15.50 -29.38
N THR A 122 -4.28 -15.92 -29.19
CA THR A 122 -4.96 -16.85 -30.12
C THR A 122 -5.11 -16.24 -31.49
N ALA A 123 -5.55 -14.97 -31.57
CA ALA A 123 -5.70 -14.25 -32.83
C ALA A 123 -4.36 -14.12 -33.59
N ILE A 124 -3.26 -13.78 -32.90
CA ILE A 124 -1.93 -13.73 -33.51
C ILE A 124 -1.51 -15.11 -34.03
N GLN A 125 -1.68 -16.16 -33.22
CA GLN A 125 -1.28 -17.52 -33.61
C GLN A 125 -2.04 -17.98 -34.86
N GLN A 126 -3.32 -17.65 -34.99
CA GLN A 126 -4.12 -17.94 -36.18
C GLN A 126 -3.56 -17.24 -37.43
N GLN A 127 -3.20 -15.96 -37.32
CA GLN A 127 -2.60 -15.23 -38.45
C GLN A 127 -1.25 -15.80 -38.85
N LEU A 128 -0.40 -16.19 -37.88
CA LEU A 128 0.90 -16.82 -38.16
C LEU A 128 0.75 -18.13 -38.95
N VAL A 129 -0.30 -18.93 -38.68
CA VAL A 129 -0.60 -20.16 -39.43
C VAL A 129 -1.05 -19.85 -40.85
N LEU A 130 -1.87 -18.81 -41.06
CA LEU A 130 -2.30 -18.38 -42.39
C LEU A 130 -1.10 -17.89 -43.22
N ILE A 131 -0.20 -17.11 -42.61
CA ILE A 131 1.04 -16.66 -43.24
C ILE A 131 1.92 -17.85 -43.63
N ALA A 132 2.11 -18.81 -42.73
CA ALA A 132 2.87 -20.03 -43.02
C ALA A 132 2.30 -20.79 -44.23
N SER A 133 0.98 -20.89 -44.30
CA SER A 133 0.27 -21.52 -45.42
C SER A 133 0.50 -20.77 -46.74
N GLY A 134 0.46 -19.43 -46.72
CA GLY A 134 0.77 -18.61 -47.89
C GLY A 134 2.22 -18.74 -48.38
N ILE A 135 3.18 -18.77 -47.44
CA ILE A 135 4.61 -18.98 -47.76
C ILE A 135 4.83 -20.36 -48.40
N ALA A 136 4.21 -21.40 -47.85
CA ALA A 136 4.30 -22.75 -48.39
C ALA A 136 3.72 -22.84 -49.81
N ALA A 137 2.60 -22.17 -50.09
CA ALA A 137 2.02 -22.10 -51.44
C ALA A 137 2.96 -21.41 -52.45
N GLY A 138 3.79 -20.46 -52.00
CA GLY A 138 4.83 -19.82 -52.81
C GLY A 138 6.14 -20.62 -52.95
N GLY A 139 6.21 -21.84 -52.42
CA GLY A 139 7.40 -22.70 -52.46
C GLY A 139 8.44 -22.40 -51.37
N GLY A 140 8.13 -21.53 -50.40
CA GLY A 140 8.97 -21.27 -49.23
C GLY A 140 8.71 -22.23 -48.08
N SER A 141 9.44 -22.03 -46.97
CA SER A 141 9.21 -22.75 -45.71
C SER A 141 9.24 -21.77 -44.53
N TYR A 142 8.21 -21.84 -43.69
CA TYR A 142 8.12 -21.11 -42.43
C TYR A 142 7.34 -21.97 -41.42
N SER A 143 7.88 -22.14 -40.22
CA SER A 143 7.23 -22.83 -39.12
C SER A 143 7.02 -21.84 -37.98
N PRO A 144 5.79 -21.37 -37.72
CA PRO A 144 5.55 -20.42 -36.65
C PRO A 144 5.74 -21.09 -35.30
N GLY A 145 6.52 -20.44 -34.43
CA GLY A 145 6.63 -20.84 -33.03
C GLY A 145 5.33 -20.58 -32.25
N THR A 146 5.28 -21.10 -31.02
CA THR A 146 4.18 -20.80 -30.10
C THR A 146 4.45 -19.48 -29.38
N LEU A 147 3.51 -18.53 -29.46
CA LEU A 147 3.60 -17.30 -28.67
C LEU A 147 3.47 -17.64 -27.16
N MET A 148 4.45 -17.24 -26.35
CA MET A 148 4.37 -17.33 -24.89
C MET A 148 4.19 -15.94 -24.29
N LEU A 149 3.04 -15.74 -23.65
CA LEU A 149 2.73 -14.61 -22.78
C LEU A 149 2.28 -15.24 -21.47
N ASP A 150 2.97 -14.92 -20.38
CA ASP A 150 2.69 -15.43 -19.05
C ASP A 150 2.54 -14.25 -18.10
N LEU A 151 1.39 -14.18 -17.42
CA LEU A 151 1.08 -13.17 -16.43
C LEU A 151 0.96 -13.77 -15.03
N THR A 152 1.34 -15.03 -14.83
CA THR A 152 1.15 -15.73 -13.54
C THR A 152 1.76 -14.96 -12.37
N ASP A 153 2.93 -14.35 -12.58
CA ASP A 153 3.63 -13.54 -11.57
C ASP A 153 2.93 -12.19 -11.29
N ALA A 154 2.02 -11.74 -12.16
CA ALA A 154 1.19 -10.56 -11.96
C ALA A 154 -0.11 -10.86 -11.17
N LYS A 155 -0.40 -12.13 -10.88
CA LYS A 155 -1.60 -12.51 -10.12
C LYS A 155 -1.37 -12.34 -8.63
N VAL A 156 -2.05 -11.36 -8.03
CA VAL A 156 -2.20 -11.28 -6.58
C VAL A 156 -3.41 -12.12 -6.16
N VAL A 157 -3.20 -13.14 -5.34
CA VAL A 157 -4.24 -14.09 -4.91
C VAL A 157 -4.96 -13.58 -3.65
N GLU A 158 -4.30 -12.72 -2.91
CA GLU A 158 -4.67 -12.26 -1.57
C GLU A 158 -5.61 -11.05 -1.60
N VAL A 159 -5.68 -10.32 -2.72
CA VAL A 159 -6.54 -9.14 -2.88
C VAL A 159 -7.75 -9.50 -3.73
N LYS A 160 -8.90 -9.69 -3.08
CA LYS A 160 -10.17 -9.89 -3.78
C LYS A 160 -10.68 -8.57 -4.34
N THR A 161 -10.73 -8.44 -5.66
CA THR A 161 -11.26 -7.26 -6.38
C THR A 161 -12.75 -7.39 -6.71
N THR A 162 -13.46 -8.35 -6.13
CA THR A 162 -14.91 -8.49 -6.27
C THR A 162 -15.57 -7.43 -5.40
N GLY A 163 -16.26 -6.46 -6.03
CA GLY A 163 -17.20 -5.58 -5.32
C GLY A 163 -18.39 -6.37 -4.78
N PRO A 164 -19.21 -5.76 -3.89
CA PRO A 164 -20.48 -6.33 -3.44
C PRO A 164 -21.41 -6.68 -4.60
#